data_AF-A0A948VF57-F1
#
_entry.id   AF-A0A948VF57-F1
#
_cell.length_a   1.000
_cell.length_b   1.000
_cell.length_c   1.000
_cell.angle_alpha   90.00
_cell.angle_beta   90.00
_cell.angle_gamma   90.00
#
_symmetry.space_group_name_H-M   'P 1'
#
loop_
_entity.id
_entity.type
_entity.pdbx_description
1 polymer ?
#
loop_
_entity_poly.entity_id
_entity_poly.type
_entity_poly.pdbx_seq_one_letter_code
_entity_poly.pdbx_strand_id
1 'polypeptide(L)'
;MELSYFTHRGSHHTVCQVCGKRERERIPDQASEDYRHNPGNPTLVLCPNCNHGVGTGKIALLNSKVSHKAQYSGEDDGEALSYDRLPEPYREWAKIARNLAWQVDYPDKEDLIQDILMRVLEVAEIYRQQGRTLTKWGAIKVAQYTRLRFYHQKKRWKRVFSVSLNSVIQDEEGYETEMIQTIPDKKRVDKDAWLDAKDHYNNSPEKMREAIRKLLYGDWKQLSGYDWKLIRQFRVEYKV
;
A
#
# COMPACT_ATOMS: atom_id res chain seq x y z
N MET A 1 -35.68 -6.46 2.17
CA MET A 1 -34.97 -5.52 3.05
C MET A 1 -33.77 -5.02 2.25
N GLU A 2 -33.92 -3.87 1.59
CA GLU A 2 -32.87 -3.30 0.74
C GLU A 2 -31.74 -2.78 1.63
N LEU A 3 -30.53 -3.32 1.46
CA LEU A 3 -29.33 -2.74 2.05
C LEU A 3 -28.93 -1.52 1.22
N SER A 4 -29.43 -0.35 1.62
CA SER A 4 -28.93 0.93 1.11
C SER A 4 -27.59 1.24 1.81
N TYR A 5 -26.49 0.98 1.11
CA TYR A 5 -25.16 1.35 1.60
C TYR A 5 -24.98 2.87 1.48
N PHE A 6 -25.07 3.59 2.59
CA PHE A 6 -24.64 4.98 2.65
C PHE A 6 -23.12 5.06 2.46
N THR A 7 -22.67 5.61 1.33
CA THR A 7 -21.26 5.88 1.05
C THR A 7 -20.79 7.05 1.90
N HIS A 8 -20.36 6.78 3.14
CA HIS A 8 -19.66 7.80 3.92
C HIS A 8 -18.37 8.21 3.21
N ARG A 9 -18.27 9.49 2.89
CA ARG A 9 -17.21 10.11 2.08
C ARG A 9 -15.87 10.07 2.83
N GLY A 10 -14.96 9.19 2.44
CA GLY A 10 -13.63 9.07 3.05
C GLY A 10 -12.66 10.18 2.63
N SER A 11 -11.58 10.34 3.40
CA SER A 11 -10.46 11.23 3.06
C SER A 11 -9.15 10.53 3.35
N HIS A 12 -8.14 10.72 2.52
CA HIS A 12 -6.78 10.32 2.85
C HIS A 12 -6.14 11.37 3.74
N HIS A 13 -5.46 10.88 4.77
CA HIS A 13 -4.64 11.70 5.64
C HIS A 13 -3.18 11.48 5.26
N THR A 14 -2.52 12.52 4.75
CA THR A 14 -1.10 12.50 4.44
C THR A 14 -0.36 13.33 5.47
N VAL A 15 0.91 13.00 5.71
CA VAL A 15 1.78 13.73 6.65
C VAL A 15 2.98 14.21 5.87
N CYS A 16 3.24 15.52 5.91
CA CYS A 16 4.44 16.08 5.32
C CYS A 16 5.69 15.52 5.99
N GLN A 17 6.61 14.96 5.21
CA GLN A 17 7.82 14.35 5.78
C GLN A 17 8.80 15.35 6.41
N VAL A 18 8.73 16.62 6.02
CA VAL A 18 9.67 17.65 6.48
C VAL A 18 9.14 18.40 7.69
N CYS A 19 7.88 18.84 7.66
CA CYS A 19 7.29 19.64 8.75
C CYS A 19 6.22 18.91 9.57
N GLY A 20 5.90 17.65 9.26
CA GLY A 20 4.88 16.87 9.97
C GLY A 20 3.44 17.37 9.76
N LYS A 21 3.22 18.39 8.93
CA LYS A 21 1.89 18.96 8.67
C LYS A 21 0.99 17.91 8.04
N ARG A 22 -0.17 17.67 8.65
CA ARG A 22 -1.16 16.72 8.14
C ARG A 22 -2.06 17.41 7.13
N GLU A 23 -2.18 16.81 5.95
CA GLU A 23 -3.10 17.26 4.91
C GLU A 23 -4.19 16.21 4.73
N ARG A 24 -5.39 16.68 4.38
CA ARG A 24 -6.56 15.84 4.18
C ARG A 24 -7.01 16.00 2.75
N GLU A 25 -6.78 14.98 1.95
CA GLU A 25 -7.21 14.95 0.56
C GLU A 25 -8.51 14.14 0.44
N ARG A 26 -9.49 14.71 -0.25
CA ARG A 26 -10.78 14.05 -0.45
C ARG A 26 -10.59 12.84 -1.36
N ILE A 27 -11.12 11.68 -0.98
CA ILE A 27 -11.11 10.50 -1.86
C ILE A 27 -11.98 10.82 -3.08
N PRO A 28 -11.47 10.68 -4.32
CA PRO A 28 -12.26 10.89 -5.52
C PRO A 28 -13.43 9.91 -5.60
N ASP A 29 -14.58 10.37 -6.09
CA ASP A 29 -15.83 9.61 -6.08
C ASP A 29 -15.74 8.26 -6.86
N GLN A 30 -14.79 8.17 -7.79
CA GLN A 30 -14.50 7.01 -8.67
C GLN A 30 -13.44 6.03 -8.10
N ALA A 31 -13.09 6.12 -6.81
CA ALA A 31 -12.12 5.22 -6.20
C ALA A 31 -12.63 3.76 -6.06
N SER A 32 -11.78 2.78 -6.39
CA SER A 32 -12.07 1.34 -6.23
C SER A 32 -12.27 0.94 -4.76
N GLU A 33 -12.99 -0.16 -4.50
CA GLU A 33 -13.22 -0.66 -3.12
C GLU A 33 -11.92 -0.90 -2.35
N ASP A 34 -10.90 -1.46 -3.01
CA ASP A 34 -9.56 -1.63 -2.44
C ASP A 34 -8.93 -0.30 -2.02
N TYR A 35 -9.19 0.81 -2.74
CA TYR A 35 -8.67 2.14 -2.41
C TYR A 35 -9.45 2.78 -1.25
N ARG A 36 -10.75 2.47 -1.12
CA ARG A 36 -11.59 2.86 0.02
C ARG A 36 -11.25 2.07 1.29
N HIS A 37 -10.77 0.84 1.15
CA HIS A 37 -10.42 -0.09 2.23
C HIS A 37 -8.90 -0.33 2.38
N ASN A 38 -8.04 0.56 1.89
CA ASN A 38 -6.60 0.50 2.11
C ASN A 38 -6.19 1.45 3.26
N PRO A 39 -6.24 1.03 4.53
CA PRO A 39 -5.80 1.83 5.67
C PRO A 39 -4.26 1.96 5.77
N GLY A 40 -3.50 1.42 4.80
CA GLY A 40 -2.16 0.93 5.08
C GLY A 40 -0.98 1.52 4.32
N ASN A 41 -1.12 2.50 3.40
CA ASN A 41 0.08 3.06 2.75
C ASN A 41 0.21 4.57 2.97
N PRO A 42 1.02 5.04 3.95
CA PRO A 42 1.29 6.45 4.13
C PRO A 42 2.00 6.98 2.90
N THR A 43 1.30 7.80 2.11
CA THR A 43 1.90 8.49 0.98
C THR A 43 2.84 9.56 1.55
N LEU A 44 4.13 9.44 1.25
CA LEU A 44 5.13 10.42 1.64
C LEU A 44 4.99 11.63 0.72
N VAL A 45 4.55 12.75 1.27
CA VAL A 45 4.27 13.97 0.52
C VAL A 45 5.11 15.10 1.11
N LEU A 46 5.62 15.99 0.27
CA LEU A 46 6.13 17.29 0.70
C LEU A 46 4.99 18.30 0.55
N CYS A 47 4.61 18.96 1.65
CA CYS A 47 3.57 19.99 1.59
C CYS A 47 4.04 21.18 0.76
N PRO A 48 3.15 22.02 0.22
CA PRO A 48 3.51 23.15 -0.64
C PRO A 48 4.53 24.11 0.00
N ASN A 49 4.49 24.28 1.33
CA ASN A 49 5.48 25.09 2.06
C ASN A 49 6.87 24.45 2.12
N CYS A 50 6.94 23.13 2.30
CA CYS A 50 8.21 22.38 2.32
C CYS A 50 8.71 22.04 0.91
N ASN A 51 7.87 22.20 -0.10
CA ASN A 51 8.20 22.05 -1.51
C ASN A 51 8.35 23.41 -2.22
N HIS A 52 8.82 24.46 -1.51
CA HIS A 52 9.14 25.78 -2.06
C HIS A 52 8.06 26.43 -2.96
N GLY A 53 6.77 26.20 -2.65
CA GLY A 53 5.66 26.78 -3.41
C GLY A 53 5.29 26.06 -4.71
N VAL A 54 5.96 24.96 -5.06
CA VAL A 54 5.77 24.23 -6.33
C VAL A 54 4.57 23.23 -6.29
N GLY A 55 3.66 23.39 -5.33
CA GLY A 55 2.57 22.43 -5.05
C GLY A 55 3.04 21.18 -4.29
N THR A 56 2.20 20.14 -4.15
CA THR A 56 2.63 18.86 -3.55
C THR A 56 3.59 18.13 -4.48
N GLY A 57 4.88 18.11 -4.14
CA GLY A 57 5.92 17.44 -4.93
C GLY A 57 5.76 15.93 -4.89
N LYS A 58 5.51 15.32 -6.06
CA LYS A 58 5.57 13.87 -6.26
C LYS A 58 6.85 13.57 -7.03
N ILE A 59 7.79 12.90 -6.38
CA ILE A 59 9.08 12.55 -6.98
C ILE A 59 8.87 11.36 -7.93
N ALA A 60 9.23 11.52 -9.21
CA ALA A 60 9.28 10.45 -10.21
C ALA A 60 10.74 10.25 -10.62
N LEU A 61 11.23 9.01 -10.59
CA LEU A 61 12.58 8.68 -11.00
C LEU A 61 12.52 7.78 -12.24
N LEU A 62 13.39 8.07 -13.20
CA LEU A 62 13.55 7.37 -14.48
C LEU A 62 14.68 6.33 -14.35
N ASN A 63 14.56 5.27 -15.14
CA ASN A 63 15.54 4.22 -15.41
C ASN A 63 15.64 3.06 -14.39
N SER A 64 14.95 1.97 -14.71
CA SER A 64 15.30 0.63 -14.26
C SER A 64 15.35 -0.31 -15.46
N LYS A 65 16.52 -0.43 -16.11
CA LYS A 65 16.84 -1.60 -16.93
C LYS A 65 17.30 -2.69 -15.96
N VAL A 66 16.37 -3.49 -15.44
CA VAL A 66 16.73 -4.70 -14.70
C VAL A 66 16.79 -5.85 -15.69
N SER A 67 18.00 -6.36 -15.89
CA SER A 67 18.28 -7.60 -16.60
C SER A 67 17.69 -8.77 -15.80
N HIS A 68 16.51 -9.26 -16.19
CA HIS A 68 16.01 -10.56 -15.76
C HIS A 68 16.59 -11.65 -16.67
N LYS A 69 17.82 -12.08 -16.37
CA LYS A 69 18.28 -13.43 -16.70
C LYS A 69 18.35 -14.23 -15.40
N ALA A 70 17.19 -14.51 -14.82
CA ALA A 70 17.04 -15.72 -14.04
C ALA A 70 16.84 -16.85 -15.06
N GLN A 71 17.84 -17.72 -15.15
CA GLN A 71 17.79 -18.92 -15.98
C GLN A 71 16.72 -19.85 -15.39
N TYR A 72 15.50 -19.78 -15.92
CA TYR A 72 14.56 -20.89 -15.82
C TYR A 72 15.02 -21.94 -16.85
N SER A 73 15.62 -23.03 -16.37
CA SER A 73 15.80 -24.24 -17.16
C SER A 73 14.43 -24.81 -17.48
N GLY A 74 13.95 -24.54 -18.69
CA GLY A 74 12.64 -24.98 -19.20
C GLY A 74 12.68 -26.44 -19.66
N GLU A 75 12.89 -27.37 -18.74
CA GLU A 75 12.77 -28.81 -19.01
C GLU A 75 12.20 -29.48 -17.76
N ASP A 76 10.86 -29.48 -17.65
CA ASP A 76 10.01 -30.51 -17.00
C ASP A 76 8.63 -29.89 -16.71
N ASP A 77 7.84 -29.60 -17.75
CA ASP A 77 6.42 -29.30 -17.61
C ASP A 77 5.66 -30.62 -17.42
N GLY A 78 5.78 -31.18 -16.21
CA GLY A 78 5.05 -32.36 -15.79
C GLY A 78 3.58 -32.29 -16.23
N GLU A 79 3.19 -33.25 -17.06
CA GLU A 79 1.88 -33.40 -17.73
C GLU A 79 0.65 -33.25 -16.81
N ALA A 80 0.86 -33.31 -15.50
CA ALA A 80 -0.13 -33.23 -14.43
C ALA A 80 -0.74 -31.84 -14.20
N LEU A 81 -0.10 -30.73 -14.61
CA LEU A 81 -0.59 -29.36 -14.35
C LEU A 81 -1.12 -28.62 -15.58
N SER A 82 -1.31 -29.31 -16.71
CA SER A 82 -1.78 -28.67 -17.94
C SER A 82 -3.25 -28.25 -17.87
N TYR A 83 -3.52 -26.97 -18.16
CA TYR A 83 -4.85 -26.39 -18.30
C TYR A 83 -5.75 -27.11 -19.33
N ASP A 84 -5.18 -27.90 -20.25
CA ASP A 84 -5.92 -28.65 -21.26
C ASP A 84 -6.72 -29.83 -20.70
N ARG A 85 -6.41 -30.29 -19.47
CA ARG A 85 -7.11 -31.39 -18.79
C ARG A 85 -8.30 -30.93 -17.94
N LEU A 86 -8.52 -29.63 -17.77
CA LEU A 86 -9.63 -29.10 -16.96
C LEU A 86 -11.00 -29.55 -17.51
N PRO A 87 -12.02 -29.75 -16.66
CA PRO A 87 -13.39 -29.99 -17.13
C PRO A 87 -13.96 -28.74 -17.79
N GLU A 88 -14.96 -28.90 -18.66
CA GLU A 88 -15.74 -27.76 -19.15
C GLU A 88 -16.59 -27.18 -18.00
N PRO A 89 -16.80 -25.85 -17.95
CA PRO A 89 -16.38 -24.81 -18.90
C PRO A 89 -14.97 -24.23 -18.66
N TYR A 90 -14.23 -24.72 -17.66
CA TYR A 90 -12.95 -24.16 -17.23
C TYR A 90 -11.86 -24.29 -18.29
N ARG A 91 -11.87 -25.38 -19.05
CA ARG A 91 -10.95 -25.61 -20.19
C ARG A 91 -11.10 -24.52 -21.25
N GLU A 92 -12.34 -24.18 -21.61
CA GLU A 92 -12.62 -23.11 -22.56
C GLU A 92 -12.11 -21.76 -22.02
N TRP A 93 -12.32 -21.47 -20.74
CA TRP A 93 -11.84 -20.23 -20.13
C TRP A 93 -10.31 -20.15 -20.09
N ALA A 94 -9.63 -21.27 -19.82
CA ALA A 94 -8.17 -21.32 -19.84
C ALA A 94 -7.59 -21.11 -21.24
N LYS A 95 -8.29 -21.58 -22.30
CA LYS A 95 -7.93 -21.27 -23.69
C LYS A 95 -8.09 -19.79 -24.00
N ILE A 96 -9.18 -19.16 -23.54
CA ILE A 96 -9.40 -17.71 -23.69
C ILE A 96 -8.29 -16.93 -22.98
N ALA A 97 -7.95 -17.31 -21.75
CA ALA A 97 -6.91 -16.66 -20.94
C ALA A 97 -5.53 -16.74 -21.61
N ARG A 98 -5.10 -17.94 -22.03
CA ARG A 98 -3.82 -18.16 -22.73
C ARG A 98 -3.70 -17.31 -23.99
N ASN A 99 -4.75 -17.25 -24.81
CA ASN A 99 -4.76 -16.44 -26.02
C ASN A 99 -4.58 -14.94 -25.72
N LEU A 100 -5.18 -14.44 -24.64
CA LEU A 100 -5.07 -13.03 -24.24
C LEU A 100 -3.73 -12.70 -23.58
N ALA A 101 -3.12 -13.66 -22.88
CA ALA A 101 -1.84 -13.51 -22.20
C ALA A 101 -0.63 -13.61 -23.14
N TRP A 102 -0.79 -14.11 -24.37
CA TRP A 102 0.29 -14.16 -25.35
C TRP A 102 0.94 -12.80 -25.63
N GLN A 103 0.20 -11.70 -25.44
CA GLN A 103 0.65 -10.31 -25.64
C GLN A 103 1.39 -9.71 -24.42
N VAL A 104 1.63 -10.50 -23.37
CA VAL A 104 2.28 -10.07 -22.12
C VAL A 104 3.71 -10.63 -22.01
N ASP A 105 4.57 -9.92 -21.28
CA ASP A 105 5.93 -10.37 -20.98
C ASP A 105 5.92 -11.73 -20.27
N TYR A 106 6.87 -12.62 -20.59
CA TYR A 106 6.91 -14.00 -20.09
C TYR A 106 6.68 -14.16 -18.57
N PRO A 107 7.30 -13.36 -17.69
CA PRO A 107 7.11 -13.50 -16.24
C PRO A 107 5.67 -13.26 -15.77
N ASP A 108 4.94 -12.43 -16.50
CA ASP A 108 3.61 -11.96 -16.14
C ASP A 108 2.49 -12.77 -16.82
N LYS A 109 2.85 -13.72 -17.71
CA LYS A 109 1.87 -14.49 -18.48
C LYS A 109 1.03 -15.38 -17.58
N GLU A 110 1.67 -16.14 -16.70
CA GLU A 110 0.98 -17.08 -15.80
C GLU A 110 0.10 -16.33 -14.79
N ASP A 111 0.60 -15.23 -14.23
CA ASP A 111 -0.16 -14.36 -13.34
C ASP A 111 -1.44 -13.83 -14.02
N LEU A 112 -1.32 -13.33 -15.26
CA LEU A 112 -2.48 -12.85 -15.99
C LEU A 112 -3.47 -14.00 -16.33
N ILE A 113 -2.98 -15.18 -16.70
CA ILE A 113 -3.83 -16.34 -16.98
C ILE A 113 -4.65 -16.68 -15.74
N GLN A 114 -4.00 -16.76 -14.58
CA GLN A 114 -4.62 -17.09 -13.32
C GLN A 114 -5.63 -16.01 -12.88
N ASP A 115 -5.28 -14.72 -13.00
CA ASP A 115 -6.18 -13.59 -12.73
C ASP A 115 -7.45 -13.65 -13.59
N ILE A 116 -7.29 -13.95 -14.89
CA ILE A 116 -8.42 -14.10 -15.81
C ILE A 116 -9.31 -15.27 -15.37
N LEU A 117 -8.72 -16.43 -15.08
CA LEU A 117 -9.47 -17.64 -14.68
C LEU A 117 -10.28 -17.41 -13.40
N MET A 118 -9.64 -16.86 -12.36
CA MET A 118 -10.30 -16.54 -11.10
C MET A 118 -11.45 -15.55 -11.31
N ARG A 119 -11.22 -14.51 -12.11
CA ARG A 119 -12.26 -13.50 -12.34
C ARG A 119 -13.44 -14.03 -13.15
N VAL A 120 -13.20 -14.89 -14.14
CA VAL A 120 -14.28 -15.54 -14.91
C VAL A 120 -15.08 -16.49 -14.01
N LEU A 121 -14.41 -17.22 -13.11
CA LEU A 121 -15.05 -18.11 -12.14
C LEU A 121 -15.98 -17.35 -11.19
N GLU A 122 -15.49 -16.26 -10.58
CA GLU A 122 -16.30 -15.39 -9.70
C GLU A 122 -17.57 -14.89 -10.40
N VAL A 123 -17.43 -14.41 -11.65
CA VAL A 123 -18.59 -13.93 -12.42
C VAL A 123 -19.55 -15.07 -12.76
N ALA A 124 -19.02 -16.25 -13.09
CA ALA A 124 -19.84 -17.43 -13.34
C ALA A 124 -20.62 -17.88 -12.09
N GLU A 125 -20.05 -17.73 -10.90
CA GLU A 125 -20.76 -18.00 -9.63
C GLU A 125 -21.90 -17.02 -9.38
N ILE A 126 -21.67 -15.72 -9.62
CA ILE A 126 -22.72 -14.70 -9.53
C ILE A 126 -23.88 -15.02 -10.49
N TYR A 127 -23.57 -15.42 -11.73
CA TYR A 127 -24.59 -15.82 -12.70
C TYR A 127 -25.33 -17.08 -12.24
N ARG A 128 -24.63 -18.08 -11.70
CA ARG A 128 -25.23 -19.31 -11.17
C ARG A 128 -26.22 -19.02 -10.04
N GLN A 129 -25.88 -18.11 -9.12
CA GLN A 129 -26.79 -17.68 -8.04
C GLN A 129 -28.07 -17.03 -8.58
N GLN A 130 -28.01 -16.41 -9.76
CA GLN A 130 -29.15 -15.81 -10.45
C GLN A 130 -29.91 -16.81 -11.35
N GLY A 131 -29.54 -18.09 -11.33
CA GLY A 131 -30.11 -19.13 -12.21
C GLY A 131 -29.69 -18.99 -13.68
N ARG A 132 -28.58 -18.28 -13.96
CA ARG A 132 -28.06 -18.06 -15.32
C ARG A 132 -26.70 -18.73 -15.48
N THR A 133 -26.36 -19.09 -16.71
CA THR A 133 -25.02 -19.58 -17.06
C THR A 133 -24.22 -18.48 -17.73
N LEU A 134 -22.92 -18.40 -17.42
CA LEU A 134 -22.04 -17.45 -18.09
C LEU A 134 -21.75 -17.95 -19.50
N THR A 135 -22.10 -17.16 -20.51
CA THR A 135 -21.83 -17.50 -21.91
C THR A 135 -20.35 -17.30 -22.25
N LYS A 136 -19.88 -17.96 -23.31
CA LYS A 136 -18.53 -17.78 -23.86
C LYS A 136 -18.18 -16.29 -24.09
N TRP A 137 -19.10 -15.53 -24.69
CA TRP A 137 -18.90 -14.10 -24.94
C TRP A 137 -18.83 -13.29 -23.64
N GLY A 138 -19.59 -13.68 -22.62
CA GLY A 138 -19.47 -13.13 -21.27
C GLY A 138 -18.08 -13.37 -20.69
N ALA A 139 -17.57 -14.61 -20.77
CA ALA A 139 -16.22 -14.96 -20.33
C ALA A 139 -15.12 -14.17 -21.08
N ILE A 140 -15.25 -14.02 -22.41
CA ILE A 140 -14.33 -13.20 -23.22
C ILE A 140 -14.34 -11.74 -22.75
N LYS A 141 -15.52 -11.14 -22.51
CA LYS A 141 -15.62 -9.77 -22.01
C LYS A 141 -14.95 -9.62 -20.65
N VAL A 142 -15.23 -10.52 -19.71
CA VAL A 142 -14.60 -10.52 -18.38
C VAL A 142 -13.09 -10.61 -18.52
N ALA A 143 -12.58 -11.54 -19.33
CA ALA A 143 -11.15 -11.71 -19.55
C ALA A 143 -10.49 -10.45 -20.15
N GLN A 144 -11.13 -9.78 -21.11
CA GLN A 144 -10.63 -8.53 -21.68
C GLN A 144 -10.56 -7.41 -20.62
N TYR A 145 -11.59 -7.26 -19.79
CA TYR A 145 -11.59 -6.27 -18.71
C TYR A 145 -10.53 -6.59 -17.66
N THR A 146 -10.35 -7.86 -17.29
CA THR A 146 -9.28 -8.29 -16.37
C THR A 146 -7.91 -7.96 -16.93
N ARG A 147 -7.65 -8.26 -18.21
CA ARG A 147 -6.40 -7.90 -18.88
C ARG A 147 -6.15 -6.40 -18.89
N LEU A 148 -7.17 -5.60 -19.19
CA LEU A 148 -7.05 -4.14 -19.13
C LEU A 148 -6.74 -3.67 -17.71
N ARG A 149 -7.41 -4.22 -16.70
CA ARG A 149 -7.14 -3.94 -15.28
C ARG A 149 -5.71 -4.30 -14.91
N PHE A 150 -5.22 -5.47 -15.32
CA PHE A 150 -3.84 -5.92 -15.13
C PHE A 150 -2.85 -4.91 -15.71
N TYR A 151 -3.01 -4.48 -16.96
CA TYR A 151 -2.14 -3.46 -17.55
C TYR A 151 -2.24 -2.10 -16.85
N HIS A 152 -3.44 -1.68 -16.44
CA HIS A 152 -3.62 -0.46 -15.66
C HIS A 152 -2.90 -0.53 -14.31
N GLN A 153 -2.92 -1.70 -13.66
CA GLN A 153 -2.23 -1.96 -12.41
C GLN A 153 -0.72 -2.01 -12.61
N LYS A 154 -0.21 -2.73 -13.60
CA LYS A 154 1.22 -2.75 -13.97
C LYS A 154 1.72 -1.34 -14.31
N LYS A 155 0.95 -0.55 -15.07
CA LYS A 155 1.26 0.88 -15.34
C LYS A 155 1.20 1.73 -14.08
N ARG A 156 0.31 1.42 -13.12
CA ARG A 156 0.25 2.11 -11.82
C ARG A 156 1.43 1.76 -10.94
N TRP A 157 1.85 0.50 -10.87
CA TRP A 157 3.05 0.09 -10.16
C TRP A 157 4.30 0.70 -10.78
N LYS A 158 4.38 0.78 -12.11
CA LYS A 158 5.43 1.55 -12.80
C LYS A 158 5.43 3.06 -12.44
N ARG A 159 4.31 3.62 -11.93
CA ARG A 159 4.26 4.99 -11.40
C ARG A 159 4.73 5.09 -9.95
N VAL A 160 4.76 3.99 -9.19
CA VAL A 160 5.26 3.95 -7.82
C VAL A 160 6.71 3.46 -7.88
N PHE A 161 7.65 4.40 -7.79
CA PHE A 161 9.06 4.09 -7.94
C PHE A 161 9.57 3.26 -6.75
N SER A 162 9.67 1.95 -6.92
CA SER A 162 10.34 1.07 -5.97
C SER A 162 11.78 0.86 -6.45
N VAL A 163 12.73 1.48 -5.76
CA VAL A 163 14.15 1.10 -5.88
C VAL A 163 14.37 -0.12 -5.02
N SER A 164 15.11 -1.09 -5.54
CA SER A 164 15.57 -2.21 -4.71
C SER A 164 16.49 -1.67 -3.63
N LEU A 165 16.21 -1.98 -2.36
CA LEU A 165 17.11 -1.61 -1.26
C LEU A 165 18.47 -2.32 -1.36
N ASN A 166 18.54 -3.41 -2.14
CA ASN A 166 19.77 -4.14 -2.44
C ASN A 166 20.49 -3.59 -3.67
N SER A 167 20.05 -2.46 -4.25
CA SER A 167 20.81 -1.84 -5.34
C SER A 167 22.09 -1.22 -4.78
N VAL A 168 23.20 -1.49 -5.44
CA VAL A 168 24.51 -0.90 -5.11
C VAL A 168 24.55 0.56 -5.59
N ILE A 169 25.02 1.45 -4.73
CA ILE A 169 25.32 2.85 -5.00
C ILE A 169 26.79 3.12 -4.66
N GLN A 170 27.39 4.10 -5.33
CA GLN A 170 28.74 4.56 -4.99
C GLN A 170 28.65 5.71 -3.99
N ASP A 171 29.47 5.65 -2.95
CA ASP A 171 29.64 6.77 -2.03
C ASP A 171 30.55 7.88 -2.63
N GLU A 172 30.77 8.95 -1.87
CA GLU A 172 31.59 10.08 -2.28
C GLU A 172 33.08 9.71 -2.49
N GLU A 173 33.51 8.57 -1.93
CA GLU A 173 34.89 8.05 -1.99
C GLU A 173 35.04 6.96 -3.08
N GLY A 174 33.95 6.59 -3.76
CA GLY A 174 33.92 5.62 -4.85
C GLY A 174 33.76 4.16 -4.42
N TYR A 175 33.49 3.89 -3.14
CA TYR A 175 33.21 2.55 -2.64
C TYR A 175 31.75 2.16 -2.89
N GLU A 176 31.55 0.88 -3.16
CA GLU A 176 30.23 0.29 -3.39
C GLU A 176 29.54 -0.03 -2.07
N THR A 177 28.37 0.55 -1.83
CA THR A 177 27.50 0.25 -0.69
C THR A 177 26.07 0.00 -1.15
N GLU A 178 25.34 -0.84 -0.43
CA GLU A 178 23.92 -1.08 -0.73
C GLU A 178 23.07 0.12 -0.29
N MET A 179 22.02 0.42 -1.05
CA MET A 179 21.11 1.53 -0.74
C MET A 179 20.47 1.40 0.65
N ILE A 180 20.25 0.18 1.15
CA ILE A 180 19.73 -0.04 2.50
C ILE A 180 20.67 0.50 3.60
N GLN A 181 21.97 0.53 3.35
CA GLN A 181 22.98 0.93 4.33
C GLN A 181 23.10 2.46 4.44
N THR A 182 22.62 3.20 3.45
CA THR A 182 22.70 4.67 3.40
C THR A 182 21.42 5.37 3.81
N ILE A 183 20.31 4.65 3.96
CA ILE A 183 19.04 5.23 4.39
C ILE A 183 19.06 5.40 5.92
N PRO A 184 19.02 6.65 6.45
CA PRO A 184 19.04 6.87 7.89
C PRO A 184 17.70 6.44 8.52
N ASP A 185 17.78 5.72 9.64
CA ASP A 185 16.61 5.40 10.45
C ASP A 185 16.14 6.63 11.24
N LYS A 186 15.27 7.43 10.62
CA LYS A 186 14.68 8.64 11.21
C LYS A 186 13.75 8.36 12.40
N LYS A 187 13.49 7.10 12.75
CA LYS A 187 12.66 6.69 13.90
C LYS A 187 13.49 6.07 15.03
N ARG A 188 14.82 6.10 14.94
CA ARG A 188 15.67 5.62 16.02
C ARG A 188 15.32 6.37 17.30
N VAL A 189 14.93 5.63 18.34
CA VAL A 189 14.61 6.21 19.65
C VAL A 189 15.89 6.78 20.22
N ASP A 190 15.91 8.10 20.39
CA ASP A 190 16.97 8.77 21.14
C ASP A 190 16.89 8.30 22.60
N LYS A 191 17.91 7.56 23.03
CA LYS A 191 17.95 6.93 24.36
C LYS A 191 18.12 7.98 25.44
N ASP A 192 18.88 9.03 25.17
CA ASP A 192 19.17 10.09 26.13
C ASP A 192 17.92 10.93 26.32
N ALA A 193 17.26 11.32 25.22
CA ALA A 193 15.94 11.94 25.30
C ALA A 193 14.91 11.05 26.01
N TRP A 194 15.00 9.72 25.89
CA TRP A 194 14.09 8.84 26.62
C TRP A 194 14.37 8.81 28.13
N LEU A 195 15.64 8.87 28.53
CA LEU A 195 16.07 8.97 29.93
C LEU A 195 15.69 10.33 30.53
N ASP A 196 15.94 11.42 29.82
CA ASP A 196 15.58 12.78 30.25
C ASP A 196 14.07 12.93 30.43
N ALA A 197 13.27 12.35 29.53
CA ALA A 197 11.81 12.31 29.68
C ALA A 197 11.37 11.57 30.95
N LYS A 198 12.06 10.46 31.27
CA LYS A 198 11.76 9.64 32.44
C LYS A 198 12.12 10.39 33.73
N ASP A 199 13.26 11.05 33.76
CA ASP A 199 13.70 11.82 34.92
C ASP A 199 12.83 13.05 35.14
N HIS A 200 12.49 13.76 34.07
CA HIS A 200 11.53 14.87 34.12
C HIS A 200 10.15 14.43 34.63
N TYR A 201 9.65 13.27 34.16
CA TYR A 201 8.41 12.69 34.66
C TYR A 201 8.48 12.30 36.14
N ASN A 202 9.59 11.70 36.60
CA ASN A 202 9.74 11.27 37.99
C ASN A 202 9.77 12.46 38.96
N ASN A 203 10.44 13.55 38.55
CA ASN A 203 10.58 14.80 39.30
C ASN A 203 9.33 15.70 39.23
N SER A 204 8.36 15.37 38.36
CA SER A 204 7.13 16.14 38.21
C SER A 204 6.20 16.01 39.43
N PRO A 205 5.37 17.03 39.71
CA PRO A 205 4.37 16.98 40.77
C PRO A 205 3.43 15.78 40.65
N GLU A 206 3.00 15.22 41.79
CA GLU A 206 2.18 14.01 41.83
C GLU A 206 0.90 14.08 41.00
N LYS A 207 0.18 15.20 41.07
CA LYS A 207 -1.04 15.46 40.27
C LYS A 207 -0.78 15.43 38.77
N MET A 208 0.39 15.91 38.34
CA MET A 208 0.81 15.91 36.94
C MET A 208 1.15 14.50 36.47
N ARG A 209 1.87 13.72 37.29
CA ARG A 209 2.15 12.31 37.01
C ARG A 209 0.87 11.48 36.94
N GLU A 210 -0.11 11.75 37.81
CA GLU A 210 -1.41 11.09 37.80
C GLU A 210 -2.21 11.40 36.54
N ALA A 211 -2.27 12.66 36.12
CA ALA A 211 -2.88 13.07 34.85
C ALA A 211 -2.22 12.37 33.66
N ILE A 212 -0.89 12.26 33.66
CA ILE A 212 -0.13 11.55 32.62
C ILE A 212 -0.40 10.03 32.66
N ARG A 213 -0.47 9.41 33.83
CA ARG A 213 -0.84 7.98 33.97
C ARG A 213 -2.26 7.72 33.45
N LYS A 214 -3.22 8.61 33.74
CA LYS A 214 -4.58 8.53 33.20
C LYS A 214 -4.58 8.63 31.68
N LEU A 215 -3.71 9.45 31.09
CA LEU A 215 -3.54 9.54 29.64
C LEU A 215 -2.93 8.27 29.02
N LEU A 216 -1.93 7.67 29.69
CA LEU A 216 -1.18 6.52 29.14
C LEU A 216 -1.85 5.17 29.36
N TYR A 217 -2.45 4.96 30.52
CA TYR A 217 -2.98 3.66 30.95
C TYR A 217 -4.50 3.68 31.20
N GLY A 218 -5.13 4.85 31.20
CA GLY A 218 -6.56 5.02 31.44
C GLY A 218 -7.35 5.37 30.18
N ASP A 219 -8.67 5.55 30.35
CA ASP A 219 -9.54 6.01 29.27
C ASP A 219 -9.40 7.54 29.14
N TRP A 220 -8.75 7.99 28.06
CA TRP A 220 -8.44 9.41 27.80
C TRP A 220 -9.69 10.30 27.81
N LYS A 221 -10.88 9.73 27.64
CA LYS A 221 -12.18 10.43 27.72
C LYS A 221 -12.52 10.91 29.14
N GLN A 222 -11.87 10.36 30.16
CA GLN A 222 -12.07 10.72 31.57
C GLN A 222 -11.13 11.84 32.04
N LEU A 223 -10.26 12.35 31.17
CA LEU A 223 -9.36 13.47 31.48
C LEU A 223 -10.16 14.75 31.66
N SER A 224 -10.03 15.37 32.84
CA SER A 224 -10.63 16.66 33.11
C SER A 224 -9.90 17.78 32.34
N GLY A 225 -10.55 18.94 32.20
CA GLY A 225 -9.90 20.13 31.64
C GLY A 225 -8.65 20.55 32.42
N TYR A 226 -8.61 20.25 33.73
CA TYR A 226 -7.45 20.48 34.58
C TYR A 226 -6.30 19.49 34.28
N ASP A 227 -6.60 18.20 34.07
CA ASP A 227 -5.59 17.21 33.67
C ASP A 227 -4.93 17.59 32.34
N TRP A 228 -5.72 18.07 31.38
CA TRP A 228 -5.21 18.59 30.11
C TRP A 228 -4.34 19.84 30.25
N LYS A 229 -4.53 20.64 31.29
CA LYS A 229 -3.67 21.80 31.59
C LYS A 229 -2.32 21.32 32.14
N LEU A 230 -2.33 20.36 33.06
CA LEU A 230 -1.11 19.76 33.63
C LEU A 230 -0.28 19.02 32.57
N ILE A 231 -0.92 18.23 31.70
CA ILE A 231 -0.22 17.52 30.61
C ILE A 231 0.39 18.52 29.60
N ARG A 232 -0.29 19.64 29.33
CA ARG A 232 0.25 20.70 28.47
C ARG A 232 1.46 21.37 29.11
N GLN A 233 1.39 21.66 30.40
CA GLN A 233 2.50 22.24 31.14
C GLN A 233 3.73 21.32 31.12
N PHE A 234 3.55 20.04 31.44
CA PHE A 234 4.61 19.01 31.34
C PHE A 234 5.28 19.00 29.97
N ARG A 235 4.48 19.05 28.88
CA ARG A 235 5.01 19.05 27.51
C ARG A 235 5.72 20.33 27.12
N VAL A 236 5.43 21.45 27.75
CA VAL A 236 6.12 22.73 27.50
C VAL A 236 7.43 22.76 28.27
N GLU A 237 7.43 22.31 29.52
CA GLU A 237 8.63 22.22 30.37
C GLU A 237 9.64 21.21 29.81
N TYR A 238 9.17 20.11 29.24
CA TYR A 238 10.02 19.09 28.60
C TYR A 238 10.53 19.46 27.19
N LYS A 239 9.94 20.47 26.53
CA LYS A 239 10.33 20.88 25.17
C LYS A 239 11.53 21.83 25.14
N VAL A 240 12.13 22.12 26.29
CA VAL A 240 13.40 22.83 26.47
C VAL A 240 14.52 21.80 26.47
#